data_AF-A0ABD0T8M3-F1
#
_entry.id   AF-A0ABD0T8M3-F1
#
_cell.length_a   1.000
_cell.length_b   1.000
_cell.length_c   1.000
_cell.angle_alpha   90.00
_cell.angle_beta   90.00
_cell.angle_gamma   90.00
#
_symmetry.space_group_name_H-M   'P 1'
#
loop_
_entity.id
_entity.type
_entity.pdbx_description
1 polymer ?
#
loop_
_entity_poly.entity_id
_entity_poly.type
_entity_poly.pdbx_seq_one_letter_code
_entity_poly.pdbx_strand_id
1 'polypeptide(L)'
;MGSVEYLSKDILEEGFLKTFYPYHFFQKILGSCRVDARNRFVTAPTIWQRVYTTFCLVILIFVFVRFIIGYYEQFNSDKPTLFYLVTAMVTVKLGIYFSNLIHVRFFNGESNMKLYIKMQEVERLMKIDKDKTLNSLQYKVNLGTVIFVAVLAFVHLICFVIGIIEATSFYTYVCCETTFTLEISHCSNIVLFFAMRIRYINAIISNHINGNTNSGSVDTVLGIPTTNYLKHVAGKIHDFKSSETDIYLREIMRGFDSYKKLYRFQILLISAKLFLYILLSFELILLSMKYNVSNGIQLTMYSSVILIDFIVALFLCVRCELFTRWVKETKLLSISVMSIYVDGPIREKAKRMYNIIEQMPPNFSIYDMWELNARLLLSMFNVITSFIVTLLQFAYL
;
A
#
# COMPACT_ATOMS: atom_id res chain seq x y z
N MET A 1 38.85 -20.92 -20.95
CA MET A 1 37.84 -19.85 -20.87
C MET A 1 36.49 -20.50 -20.64
N GLY A 2 36.08 -20.64 -19.38
CA GLY A 2 34.76 -21.17 -19.04
C GLY A 2 33.73 -20.07 -19.22
N SER A 3 32.73 -20.31 -20.06
CA SER A 3 31.53 -19.47 -20.17
C SER A 3 30.85 -19.41 -18.81
N VAL A 4 30.99 -18.27 -18.13
CA VAL A 4 30.18 -17.96 -16.95
C VAL A 4 28.75 -17.90 -17.45
N GLU A 5 28.00 -18.95 -17.13
CA GLU A 5 26.57 -19.06 -17.35
C GLU A 5 25.91 -17.75 -16.86
N TYR A 6 25.37 -16.97 -17.78
CA TYR A 6 24.59 -15.78 -17.48
C TYR A 6 23.36 -16.23 -16.69
N LEU A 7 23.45 -16.31 -15.36
CA LEU A 7 22.31 -16.45 -14.48
C LEU A 7 21.39 -15.26 -14.81
N SER A 8 20.26 -15.52 -15.47
CA SER A 8 19.43 -14.45 -16.03
C SER A 8 19.06 -13.46 -14.92
N LYS A 9 19.17 -12.15 -15.18
CA LYS A 9 18.83 -11.09 -14.22
C LYS A 9 17.41 -11.25 -13.65
N ASP A 10 16.55 -11.98 -14.38
CA ASP A 10 15.15 -12.23 -14.06
C ASP A 10 14.92 -13.37 -13.05
N ILE A 11 15.97 -14.13 -12.69
CA ILE A 11 15.86 -15.14 -11.62
C ILE A 11 15.79 -14.41 -10.29
N LEU A 12 14.67 -14.55 -9.60
CA LEU A 12 14.44 -13.96 -8.30
C LEU A 12 14.95 -14.84 -7.15
N GLU A 13 15.34 -14.21 -6.06
CA GLU A 13 15.80 -14.92 -4.88
C GLU A 13 14.63 -15.37 -4.02
N GLU A 14 14.75 -16.55 -3.42
CA GLU A 14 13.67 -17.11 -2.58
C GLU A 14 13.37 -16.25 -1.37
N GLY A 15 14.39 -15.61 -0.78
CA GLY A 15 14.21 -14.69 0.34
C GLY A 15 13.29 -13.53 -0.03
N PHE A 16 13.55 -12.91 -1.19
CA PHE A 16 12.76 -11.80 -1.72
C PHE A 16 11.33 -12.23 -2.06
N LEU A 17 11.16 -13.36 -2.74
CA LEU A 17 9.82 -13.89 -3.06
C LEU A 17 9.02 -14.22 -1.80
N LYS A 18 9.67 -14.82 -0.79
CA LYS A 18 9.03 -15.14 0.48
C LYS A 18 8.49 -13.90 1.18
N THR A 19 9.17 -12.75 1.07
CA THR A 19 8.71 -11.49 1.66
C THR A 19 7.30 -11.09 1.19
N PHE A 20 6.96 -11.32 -0.07
CA PHE A 20 5.64 -10.95 -0.63
C PHE A 20 4.64 -12.10 -0.71
N TYR A 21 5.07 -13.32 -0.36
CA TYR A 21 4.23 -14.52 -0.39
C TYR A 21 2.87 -14.37 0.32
N PRO A 22 2.77 -13.76 1.53
CA PRO A 22 1.46 -13.59 2.17
C PRO A 22 0.48 -12.82 1.29
N TYR A 23 0.93 -11.75 0.63
CA TYR A 23 0.08 -10.99 -0.30
C TYR A 23 -0.31 -11.82 -1.51
N HIS A 24 0.66 -12.45 -2.17
CA HIS A 24 0.42 -13.23 -3.38
C HIS A 24 -0.57 -14.37 -3.14
N PHE A 25 -0.50 -15.04 -1.98
CA PHE A 25 -1.41 -16.11 -1.63
C PHE A 25 -2.87 -15.62 -1.58
N PHE A 26 -3.16 -14.59 -0.78
CA PHE A 26 -4.52 -14.07 -0.63
C PHE A 26 -5.02 -13.37 -1.90
N GLN A 27 -4.17 -12.61 -2.59
CA GLN A 27 -4.54 -11.96 -3.86
C GLN A 27 -4.82 -13.00 -4.96
N LYS A 28 -4.18 -14.17 -4.94
CA LYS A 28 -4.48 -15.25 -5.89
C LYS A 28 -5.85 -15.86 -5.62
N ILE A 29 -6.23 -16.07 -4.36
CA ILE A 29 -7.57 -16.53 -3.97
C ILE A 29 -8.63 -15.52 -4.43
N LEU A 30 -8.39 -14.23 -4.19
CA LEU A 30 -9.33 -13.15 -4.54
C LEU A 30 -9.29 -12.74 -6.02
N GLY A 31 -8.42 -13.35 -6.83
CA GLY A 31 -8.31 -13.05 -8.27
C GLY A 31 -7.67 -11.70 -8.59
N SER A 32 -7.01 -11.04 -7.63
CA SER A 32 -6.38 -9.72 -7.78
C SER A 32 -4.85 -9.76 -7.93
N CYS A 33 -4.23 -10.93 -7.90
CA CYS A 33 -2.77 -11.04 -7.91
C CYS A 33 -2.13 -10.32 -9.11
N ARG A 34 -1.09 -9.52 -8.86
CA ARG A 34 -0.46 -8.66 -9.88
C ARG A 34 0.50 -9.38 -10.80
N VAL A 35 1.07 -10.47 -10.31
CA VAL A 35 2.16 -11.21 -10.94
C VAL A 35 1.96 -12.72 -10.75
N ASP A 36 2.46 -13.52 -11.69
CA ASP A 36 2.59 -14.97 -11.51
C ASP A 36 4.04 -15.30 -11.17
N ALA A 37 4.28 -15.61 -9.90
CA ALA A 37 5.58 -16.01 -9.38
C ALA A 37 5.67 -17.54 -9.32
N ARG A 38 6.48 -18.16 -10.19
CA ARG A 38 6.71 -19.61 -10.21
C ARG A 38 8.17 -19.92 -10.49
N ASN A 39 8.71 -20.93 -9.79
CA ASN A 39 10.08 -21.41 -10.01
C ASN A 39 11.12 -20.29 -10.02
N ARG A 40 10.99 -19.32 -9.11
CA ARG A 40 11.86 -18.13 -9.01
C ARG A 40 11.75 -17.12 -10.16
N PHE A 41 10.82 -17.28 -11.08
CA PHE A 41 10.51 -16.28 -12.11
C PHE A 41 9.23 -15.54 -11.78
N VAL A 42 9.21 -14.24 -12.00
CA VAL A 42 7.99 -13.42 -11.96
C VAL A 42 7.62 -13.07 -13.39
N THR A 43 6.38 -13.40 -13.74
CA THR A 43 5.81 -13.15 -15.07
C THR A 43 4.51 -12.36 -14.95
N ALA A 44 4.07 -11.77 -16.06
CA ALA A 44 2.76 -11.15 -16.14
C ALA A 44 1.64 -12.19 -15.87
N PRO A 45 0.46 -11.76 -15.40
CA PRO A 45 -0.67 -12.67 -15.17
C PRO A 45 -0.99 -13.55 -16.37
N THR A 46 -1.07 -14.86 -16.15
CA THR A 46 -1.39 -15.85 -17.18
C THR A 46 -2.81 -15.70 -17.71
N ILE A 47 -3.10 -16.28 -18.89
CA ILE A 47 -4.44 -16.26 -19.48
C ILE A 47 -5.47 -16.86 -18.51
N TRP A 48 -5.18 -18.01 -17.91
CA TRP A 48 -6.05 -18.65 -16.91
C TRP A 48 -6.34 -17.75 -15.71
N GLN A 49 -5.32 -17.03 -15.27
CA GLN A 49 -5.41 -16.05 -14.21
C GLN A 49 -6.34 -14.88 -14.58
N ARG A 50 -6.31 -14.40 -15.82
CA ARG A 50 -7.23 -13.37 -16.34
C ARG A 50 -8.66 -13.91 -16.46
N VAL A 51 -8.83 -15.12 -16.99
CA VAL A 51 -10.14 -15.80 -17.09
C VAL A 51 -10.77 -15.97 -15.71
N TYR A 52 -9.99 -16.37 -14.70
CA TYR A 52 -10.47 -16.46 -13.31
C TYR A 52 -10.94 -15.09 -12.79
N THR A 53 -10.17 -14.02 -13.02
CA THR A 53 -10.60 -12.66 -12.63
C THR A 53 -11.89 -12.26 -13.34
N THR A 54 -12.03 -12.54 -14.65
CA THR A 54 -13.27 -12.28 -15.40
C THR A 54 -14.45 -13.06 -14.82
N PHE A 55 -14.26 -14.32 -14.46
CA PHE A 55 -15.27 -15.14 -13.81
C PHE A 55 -15.73 -14.55 -12.46
N CYS A 56 -14.78 -14.09 -11.62
CA CYS A 56 -15.10 -13.38 -10.37
C CYS A 56 -15.92 -12.11 -10.62
N LEU A 57 -15.57 -11.31 -11.63
CA LEU A 57 -16.32 -10.11 -12.00
C LEU A 57 -17.76 -10.44 -12.42
N VAL A 58 -17.95 -11.50 -13.21
CA VAL A 58 -19.28 -11.95 -13.66
C VAL A 58 -20.13 -12.43 -12.49
N ILE A 59 -19.60 -13.26 -11.59
CA ILE A 59 -20.33 -13.71 -10.39
C ILE A 59 -20.75 -12.51 -9.55
N LEU A 60 -19.85 -11.53 -9.37
CA LEU A 60 -20.14 -10.35 -8.56
C LEU A 60 -21.30 -9.53 -9.14
N ILE A 61 -21.43 -9.43 -10.47
CA ILE A 61 -22.58 -8.78 -11.11
C ILE A 61 -23.88 -9.52 -10.76
N PHE A 62 -23.90 -10.85 -10.83
CA PHE A 62 -25.10 -11.62 -10.45
C PHE A 62 -25.47 -11.42 -8.98
N VAL A 63 -24.49 -11.42 -8.08
CA VAL A 63 -24.72 -11.16 -6.65
C VAL A 63 -25.24 -9.74 -6.44
N PHE A 64 -24.71 -8.76 -7.17
CA PHE A 64 -25.15 -7.37 -7.11
C PHE A 64 -26.60 -7.18 -7.59
N VAL A 65 -26.97 -7.79 -8.72
CA VAL A 65 -28.35 -7.74 -9.22
C VAL A 65 -29.30 -8.37 -8.20
N ARG A 66 -28.93 -9.53 -7.63
CA ARG A 66 -29.71 -10.16 -6.56
C ARG A 66 -29.84 -9.28 -5.32
N PHE A 67 -28.76 -8.62 -4.92
CA PHE A 67 -28.76 -7.69 -3.79
C PHE A 67 -29.71 -6.51 -4.03
N ILE A 68 -29.69 -5.89 -5.22
CA ILE A 68 -30.59 -4.79 -5.57
C ILE A 68 -32.06 -5.24 -5.56
N ILE A 69 -32.37 -6.40 -6.15
CA ILE A 69 -33.75 -6.91 -6.19
C ILE A 69 -34.27 -7.13 -4.76
N GLY A 70 -33.49 -7.77 -3.89
CA GLY A 70 -33.88 -7.97 -2.49
C GLY A 70 -34.11 -6.65 -1.74
N TYR A 71 -33.21 -5.68 -1.92
CA TYR A 71 -33.37 -4.34 -1.31
C TYR A 71 -34.55 -3.55 -1.88
N TYR A 72 -34.84 -3.70 -3.17
CA TYR A 72 -36.00 -3.09 -3.82
C TYR A 72 -37.30 -3.62 -3.22
N GLU A 73 -37.44 -4.94 -3.10
CA GLU A 73 -38.60 -5.59 -2.48
C GLU A 73 -38.81 -5.16 -1.02
N GLN A 74 -37.72 -4.94 -0.28
CA GLN A 74 -37.78 -4.57 1.14
C GLN A 74 -38.10 -3.08 1.40
N PHE A 75 -37.60 -2.15 0.57
CA PHE A 75 -37.61 -0.72 0.91
C PHE A 75 -38.30 0.20 -0.09
N ASN A 76 -38.56 -0.22 -1.33
CA ASN A 76 -39.01 0.69 -2.38
C ASN A 76 -40.39 1.31 -2.11
N SER A 77 -41.29 0.57 -1.46
CA SER A 77 -42.66 1.05 -1.19
C SER A 77 -42.73 2.07 -0.06
N ASP A 78 -41.90 1.91 0.98
CA ASP A 78 -42.03 2.71 2.21
C ASP A 78 -40.98 3.82 2.33
N LYS A 79 -39.76 3.60 1.79
CA LYS A 79 -38.58 4.46 2.03
C LYS A 79 -37.67 4.54 0.78
N PRO A 80 -38.13 5.15 -0.32
CA PRO A 80 -37.41 5.15 -1.61
C PRO A 80 -36.03 5.81 -1.52
N THR A 81 -35.86 6.86 -0.71
CA THR A 81 -34.57 7.54 -0.51
C THR A 81 -33.49 6.58 0.02
N LEU A 82 -33.85 5.69 0.94
CA LEU A 82 -32.92 4.72 1.51
C LEU A 82 -32.47 3.70 0.45
N PHE A 83 -33.40 3.25 -0.39
CA PHE A 83 -33.11 2.36 -1.50
C PHE A 83 -32.12 2.99 -2.51
N TYR A 84 -32.37 4.23 -2.93
CA TYR A 84 -31.46 4.92 -3.87
C TYR A 84 -30.08 5.13 -3.27
N LEU A 85 -30.00 5.46 -1.97
CA LEU A 85 -28.73 5.68 -1.29
C LEU A 85 -27.90 4.39 -1.18
N VAL A 86 -28.51 3.28 -0.76
CA VAL A 86 -27.84 1.97 -0.73
C VAL A 86 -27.41 1.55 -2.14
N THR A 87 -28.27 1.74 -3.14
CA THR A 87 -27.95 1.45 -4.54
C THR A 87 -26.75 2.27 -5.03
N ALA A 88 -26.70 3.56 -4.72
CA ALA A 88 -25.56 4.42 -5.03
C ALA A 88 -24.28 3.93 -4.34
N MET A 89 -24.33 3.61 -3.04
CA MET A 89 -23.18 3.08 -2.29
C MET A 89 -22.63 1.79 -2.89
N VAL A 90 -23.48 0.85 -3.25
CA VAL A 90 -23.02 -0.43 -3.81
C VAL A 90 -22.54 -0.26 -5.26
N THR A 91 -23.16 0.63 -6.04
CA THR A 91 -22.70 0.99 -7.39
C THR A 91 -21.30 1.60 -7.36
N VAL A 92 -21.04 2.53 -6.43
CA VAL A 92 -19.69 3.11 -6.24
C VAL A 92 -18.67 2.02 -5.87
N LYS A 93 -19.02 1.12 -4.94
CA LYS A 93 -18.19 -0.04 -4.57
C LYS A 93 -17.83 -0.89 -5.78
N LEU A 94 -18.83 -1.25 -6.58
CA LEU A 94 -18.68 -2.08 -7.76
C LEU A 94 -17.80 -1.39 -8.80
N GLY A 95 -18.05 -0.11 -9.07
CA GLY A 95 -17.28 0.70 -10.01
C GLY A 95 -15.80 0.78 -9.62
N ILE A 96 -15.49 0.99 -8.33
CA ILE A 96 -14.12 1.00 -7.81
C ILE A 96 -13.47 -0.38 -7.95
N TYR A 97 -14.17 -1.44 -7.55
CA TYR A 97 -13.65 -2.81 -7.64
C TYR A 97 -13.33 -3.21 -9.08
N PHE A 98 -14.26 -2.97 -10.01
CA PHE A 98 -14.07 -3.24 -11.45
C PHE A 98 -12.90 -2.45 -12.00
N SER A 99 -12.88 -1.14 -11.75
CA SER A 99 -11.80 -0.26 -12.20
C SER A 99 -10.44 -0.74 -11.70
N ASN A 100 -10.35 -1.10 -10.42
CA ASN A 100 -9.13 -1.60 -9.81
C ASN A 100 -8.68 -2.93 -10.43
N LEU A 101 -9.56 -3.93 -10.52
CA LEU A 101 -9.19 -5.24 -11.06
C LEU A 101 -8.85 -5.20 -12.54
N ILE A 102 -9.61 -4.44 -13.33
CA ILE A 102 -9.31 -4.27 -14.76
C ILE A 102 -7.90 -3.65 -14.91
N HIS A 103 -7.63 -2.57 -14.16
CA HIS A 103 -6.35 -1.89 -14.19
C HIS A 103 -5.19 -2.78 -13.72
N VAL A 104 -5.37 -3.52 -12.63
CA VAL A 104 -4.33 -4.41 -12.09
C VAL A 104 -4.04 -5.59 -13.02
N ARG A 105 -5.09 -6.22 -13.55
CA ARG A 105 -4.98 -7.53 -14.21
C ARG A 105 -4.74 -7.45 -15.71
N PHE A 106 -5.27 -6.44 -16.38
CA PHE A 106 -5.25 -6.37 -17.86
C PHE A 106 -4.28 -5.31 -18.39
N PHE A 107 -4.13 -4.16 -17.72
CA PHE A 107 -3.32 -3.06 -18.25
C PHE A 107 -1.85 -3.06 -17.77
N ASN A 108 -1.56 -3.53 -16.56
CA ASN A 108 -0.25 -3.30 -15.93
C ASN A 108 0.64 -4.54 -15.74
N GLY A 109 0.35 -5.65 -16.42
CA GLY A 109 1.06 -6.92 -16.21
C GLY A 109 2.59 -6.81 -16.34
N GLU A 110 3.07 -6.19 -17.41
CA GLU A 110 4.51 -6.03 -17.66
C GLU A 110 5.18 -5.05 -16.68
N SER A 111 4.51 -3.92 -16.39
CA SER A 111 5.02 -2.91 -15.45
C SER A 111 5.09 -3.45 -14.01
N ASN A 112 4.13 -4.28 -13.59
CA ASN A 112 4.17 -4.98 -12.30
C ASN A 112 5.39 -5.92 -12.23
N MET A 113 5.63 -6.71 -13.27
CA MET A 113 6.79 -7.61 -13.36
C MET A 113 8.12 -6.82 -13.28
N LYS A 114 8.25 -5.77 -14.09
CA LYS A 114 9.45 -4.90 -14.10
C LYS A 114 9.72 -4.27 -12.74
N LEU A 115 8.69 -3.86 -12.00
CA LEU A 115 8.86 -3.31 -10.65
C LEU A 115 9.45 -4.36 -9.69
N TYR A 116 8.97 -5.60 -9.72
CA TYR A 116 9.50 -6.68 -8.86
C TYR A 116 10.97 -6.98 -9.16
N ILE A 117 11.32 -7.10 -10.44
CA ILE A 117 12.72 -7.28 -10.87
C ILE A 117 13.55 -6.09 -10.38
N LYS A 118 13.05 -4.86 -10.55
CA LYS A 118 13.75 -3.65 -10.12
C LYS A 118 14.00 -3.59 -8.62
N MET A 119 13.01 -4.00 -7.81
CA MET A 119 13.14 -4.06 -6.36
C MET A 119 14.24 -5.04 -5.93
N GLN A 120 14.34 -6.20 -6.59
CA GLN A 120 15.41 -7.15 -6.30
C GLN A 120 16.78 -6.69 -6.81
N GLU A 121 16.84 -6.04 -7.98
CA GLU A 121 18.09 -5.42 -8.47
C GLU A 121 18.67 -4.46 -7.44
N VAL A 122 17.82 -3.67 -6.78
CA VAL A 122 18.24 -2.79 -5.68
C VAL A 122 18.85 -3.59 -4.52
N GLU A 123 18.28 -4.72 -4.12
CA GLU A 123 18.83 -5.55 -3.03
C GLU A 123 20.19 -6.14 -3.37
N ARG A 124 20.32 -6.67 -4.60
CA ARG A 124 21.58 -7.24 -5.11
C ARG A 124 22.67 -6.19 -5.20
N LEU A 125 22.34 -5.01 -5.73
CA LEU A 125 23.24 -3.88 -5.83
C LEU A 125 23.74 -3.44 -4.44
N MET A 126 22.83 -3.38 -3.48
CA MET A 126 23.16 -3.07 -2.09
C MET A 126 23.85 -4.22 -1.34
N LYS A 127 23.98 -5.43 -1.92
CA LYS A 127 24.55 -6.62 -1.28
C LYS A 127 23.86 -7.02 0.04
N ILE A 128 22.57 -6.70 0.15
CA ILE A 128 21.73 -7.04 1.32
C ILE A 128 20.93 -8.32 1.11
N ASP A 129 21.01 -8.93 -0.07
CA ASP A 129 20.42 -10.22 -0.44
C ASP A 129 20.81 -11.35 0.52
N LYS A 130 22.08 -11.34 0.96
CA LYS A 130 22.64 -12.37 1.85
C LYS A 130 22.19 -12.18 3.30
N ASP A 131 21.93 -10.94 3.71
CA ASP A 131 21.47 -10.62 5.06
C ASP A 131 19.94 -10.63 5.12
N LYS A 132 19.40 -11.75 5.62
CA LYS A 132 17.96 -11.97 5.74
C LYS A 132 17.25 -11.02 6.71
N THR A 133 17.98 -10.15 7.41
CA THR A 133 17.42 -9.24 8.43
C THR A 133 16.32 -8.34 7.88
N LEU A 134 16.59 -7.57 6.81
CA LEU A 134 15.63 -6.64 6.21
C LEU A 134 14.44 -7.38 5.59
N ASN A 135 14.70 -8.51 4.93
CA ASN A 135 13.67 -9.33 4.30
C ASN A 135 12.77 -10.05 5.31
N SER A 136 13.33 -10.49 6.44
CA SER A 136 12.58 -11.05 7.57
C SER A 136 11.67 -10.02 8.22
N LEU A 137 12.17 -8.79 8.41
CA LEU A 137 11.37 -7.72 8.97
C LEU A 137 10.21 -7.32 8.05
N GLN A 138 10.50 -7.15 6.76
CA GLN A 138 9.47 -6.86 5.76
C GLN A 138 8.44 -8.00 5.67
N TYR A 139 8.86 -9.26 5.76
CA TYR A 139 7.96 -10.41 5.81
C TYR A 139 7.01 -10.33 7.02
N LYS A 140 7.53 -10.03 8.22
CA LYS A 140 6.70 -9.90 9.43
C LYS A 140 5.67 -8.78 9.29
N VAL A 141 6.06 -7.63 8.74
CA VAL A 141 5.13 -6.51 8.51
C VAL A 141 4.08 -6.89 7.47
N ASN A 142 4.48 -7.51 6.37
CA ASN A 142 3.55 -7.97 5.33
C ASN A 142 2.56 -9.00 5.90
N LEU A 143 3.05 -9.99 6.63
CA LEU A 143 2.23 -11.02 7.27
C LEU A 143 1.27 -10.40 8.28
N GLY A 144 1.73 -9.51 9.17
CA GLY A 144 0.89 -8.82 10.13
C GLY A 144 -0.21 -7.99 9.47
N THR A 145 0.11 -7.30 8.37
CA THR A 145 -0.86 -6.53 7.58
C THR A 145 -1.93 -7.44 6.95
N VAL A 146 -1.51 -8.58 6.38
CA VAL A 146 -2.43 -9.56 5.78
C VAL A 146 -3.31 -10.23 6.83
N ILE A 147 -2.74 -10.59 8.00
CA ILE A 147 -3.51 -11.14 9.13
C ILE A 147 -4.55 -10.13 9.60
N PHE A 148 -4.19 -8.84 9.72
CA PHE A 148 -5.14 -7.80 10.07
C PHE A 148 -6.33 -7.74 9.09
N VAL A 149 -6.06 -7.74 7.78
CA VAL A 149 -7.11 -7.77 6.74
C VAL A 149 -7.94 -9.07 6.82
N ALA A 150 -7.31 -10.22 7.06
CA ALA A 150 -8.01 -11.50 7.19
C ALA A 150 -8.92 -11.56 8.43
N VAL A 151 -8.50 -11.00 9.56
CA VAL A 151 -9.32 -10.90 10.78
C VAL A 151 -10.56 -10.04 10.52
N LEU A 152 -10.42 -8.94 9.78
CA LEU A 152 -11.57 -8.09 9.42
C LEU A 152 -12.58 -8.84 8.53
N ALA A 153 -12.09 -9.61 7.55
CA ALA A 153 -12.95 -10.48 6.74
C ALA A 153 -13.64 -11.57 7.58
N PHE A 154 -12.94 -12.13 8.57
CA PHE A 154 -13.49 -13.14 9.47
C PHE A 154 -14.58 -12.59 10.41
N VAL A 155 -14.42 -11.35 10.91
CA VAL A 155 -15.47 -10.68 11.69
C VAL A 155 -16.76 -10.55 10.88
N HIS A 156 -16.66 -10.18 9.60
CA HIS A 156 -17.82 -10.09 8.71
C HIS A 156 -18.45 -11.47 8.43
N LEU A 157 -17.64 -12.53 8.38
CA LEU A 157 -18.13 -13.91 8.27
C LEU A 157 -18.92 -14.33 9.52
N ILE A 158 -18.46 -13.99 10.72
CA ILE A 158 -19.20 -14.27 11.97
C ILE A 158 -20.57 -13.59 11.93
N CYS A 159 -20.62 -12.32 11.49
CA CYS A 159 -21.88 -11.59 11.41
C CYS A 159 -22.85 -12.16 10.38
N PHE A 160 -22.33 -12.70 9.28
CA PHE A 160 -23.13 -13.49 8.34
C PHE A 160 -23.69 -14.76 8.99
N VAL A 161 -22.86 -15.54 9.69
CA VAL A 161 -23.28 -16.81 10.32
C VAL A 161 -24.36 -16.60 11.39
N ILE A 162 -24.29 -15.50 12.14
CA ILE A 162 -25.29 -15.16 13.18
C ILE A 162 -26.58 -14.57 12.55
N GLY A 163 -26.64 -14.42 11.23
CA GLY A 163 -27.83 -13.92 10.52
C GLY A 163 -28.02 -12.42 10.62
N ILE A 164 -26.99 -11.67 11.00
CA ILE A 164 -27.02 -10.20 11.10
C ILE A 164 -26.94 -9.58 9.70
N ILE A 165 -26.28 -10.28 8.78
CA ILE A 165 -26.00 -9.83 7.41
C ILE A 165 -26.47 -10.93 6.45
N GLU A 166 -27.08 -10.52 5.33
CA GLU A 166 -27.45 -11.45 4.26
C GLU A 166 -26.23 -12.01 3.51
N ALA A 167 -26.37 -13.20 2.92
CA ALA A 167 -25.30 -13.86 2.17
C ALA A 167 -24.74 -12.99 1.03
N THR A 168 -25.63 -12.25 0.35
CA THR A 168 -25.31 -11.32 -0.74
C THR A 168 -24.42 -10.16 -0.27
N SER A 169 -24.76 -9.57 0.87
CA SER A 169 -24.00 -8.50 1.53
C SER A 169 -22.62 -8.99 1.99
N PHE A 170 -22.56 -10.18 2.58
CA PHE A 170 -21.30 -10.81 2.98
C PHE A 170 -20.37 -11.05 1.79
N TYR A 171 -20.89 -11.65 0.72
CA TYR A 171 -20.10 -11.91 -0.48
C TYR A 171 -19.58 -10.62 -1.12
N THR A 172 -20.42 -9.58 -1.20
CA THR A 172 -20.02 -8.26 -1.71
C THR A 172 -18.91 -7.64 -0.87
N TYR A 173 -18.97 -7.78 0.46
CA TYR A 173 -17.90 -7.32 1.34
C TYR A 173 -16.59 -8.09 1.10
N VAL A 174 -16.62 -9.42 1.14
CA VAL A 174 -15.40 -10.23 0.96
C VAL A 174 -14.77 -9.98 -0.41
N CYS A 175 -15.57 -9.93 -1.48
CA CYS A 175 -15.03 -9.74 -2.82
C CYS A 175 -14.55 -8.29 -3.05
N CYS A 176 -15.33 -7.27 -2.71
CA CYS A 176 -14.97 -5.89 -3.02
C CYS A 176 -14.00 -5.30 -1.99
N GLU A 177 -14.40 -5.31 -0.72
CA GLU A 177 -13.72 -4.57 0.35
C GLU A 177 -12.40 -5.22 0.73
N THR A 178 -12.40 -6.54 0.93
CA THR A 178 -11.18 -7.26 1.31
C THR A 178 -10.14 -7.19 0.19
N THR A 179 -10.56 -7.37 -1.07
CA THR A 179 -9.65 -7.28 -2.22
C THR A 179 -9.05 -5.88 -2.36
N PHE A 180 -9.87 -4.83 -2.28
CA PHE A 180 -9.36 -3.47 -2.42
C PHE A 180 -8.44 -3.07 -1.25
N THR A 181 -8.82 -3.41 -0.02
CA THR A 181 -8.00 -3.19 1.18
C THR A 181 -6.66 -3.92 1.07
N LEU A 182 -6.66 -5.16 0.57
CA LEU A 182 -5.45 -5.93 0.33
C LEU A 182 -4.55 -5.26 -0.72
N GLU A 183 -5.10 -4.74 -1.81
CA GLU A 183 -4.34 -4.01 -2.84
C GLU A 183 -3.71 -2.72 -2.31
N ILE A 184 -4.45 -1.90 -1.57
CA ILE A 184 -3.91 -0.64 -1.02
C ILE A 184 -2.90 -0.91 0.09
N SER A 185 -3.12 -1.92 0.93
CA SER A 185 -2.15 -2.31 1.95
C SER A 185 -0.86 -2.89 1.34
N HIS A 186 -0.97 -3.64 0.24
CA HIS A 186 0.18 -4.10 -0.54
C HIS A 186 0.97 -2.93 -1.14
N CYS A 187 0.27 -1.99 -1.77
CA CYS A 187 0.82 -0.72 -2.26
C CYS A 187 1.60 0.01 -1.16
N SER A 188 0.99 0.15 0.02
CA SER A 188 1.60 0.77 1.20
C SER A 188 2.85 0.04 1.68
N ASN A 189 2.87 -1.29 1.66
CA ASN A 189 4.04 -2.08 2.07
C ASN A 189 5.21 -2.00 1.07
N ILE A 190 4.95 -1.75 -0.22
CA ILE A 190 6.01 -1.47 -1.21
C ILE A 190 6.67 -0.11 -0.93
N VAL A 191 5.92 0.92 -0.50
CA VAL A 191 6.53 2.19 -0.06
C VAL A 191 7.49 1.94 1.10
N LEU A 192 7.05 1.16 2.09
CA LEU A 192 7.90 0.80 3.23
C LEU A 192 9.17 0.07 2.79
N PHE A 193 9.09 -0.81 1.78
CA PHE A 193 10.26 -1.46 1.22
C PHE A 193 11.32 -0.45 0.78
N PHE A 194 10.96 0.55 -0.04
CA PHE A 194 11.90 1.58 -0.50
C PHE A 194 12.39 2.48 0.64
N ALA A 195 11.49 2.87 1.55
CA ALA A 195 11.81 3.71 2.70
C ALA A 195 12.88 3.04 3.57
N MET A 196 12.74 1.75 3.84
CA MET A 196 13.71 0.96 4.61
C MET A 196 15.10 0.93 3.97
N ARG A 197 15.21 0.89 2.63
CA ARG A 197 16.51 0.89 1.94
C ARG A 197 17.15 2.29 1.92
N ILE A 198 16.38 3.37 1.81
CA ILE A 198 16.89 4.73 2.03
C ILE A 198 17.44 4.87 3.46
N ARG A 199 16.69 4.38 4.44
CA ARG A 199 17.13 4.43 5.83
C ARG A 199 18.41 3.61 6.07
N TYR A 200 18.57 2.49 5.37
CA TYR A 200 19.81 1.73 5.38
C TYR A 200 21.00 2.55 4.84
N ILE A 201 20.80 3.30 3.75
CA ILE A 201 21.81 4.26 3.25
C ILE A 201 22.14 5.31 4.32
N ASN A 202 21.14 5.89 4.99
CA ASN A 202 21.37 6.85 6.09
C ASN A 202 22.22 6.24 7.21
N ALA A 203 22.01 4.97 7.54
CA ALA A 203 22.81 4.25 8.53
C ALA A 203 24.27 4.10 8.09
N ILE A 204 24.54 3.77 6.82
CA ILE A 204 25.91 3.69 6.26
C ILE A 204 26.63 5.05 6.40
N ILE A 205 25.98 6.15 5.97
CA ILE A 205 26.59 7.48 6.04
C ILE A 205 26.79 7.92 7.49
N SER A 206 25.79 7.70 8.35
CA SER A 206 25.88 8.11 9.75
C SER A 206 26.95 7.36 10.53
N ASN A 207 27.16 6.06 10.25
CA ASN A 207 28.28 5.30 10.81
C ASN A 207 29.64 5.88 10.41
N HIS A 208 29.74 6.39 9.19
CA HIS A 208 30.97 7.00 8.71
C HIS A 208 31.26 8.36 9.37
N ILE A 209 30.23 9.18 9.60
CA ILE A 209 30.37 10.51 10.23
C ILE A 209 30.60 10.38 11.74
N ASN A 210 29.77 9.62 12.43
CA ASN A 210 29.70 9.61 13.89
C ASN A 210 30.45 8.43 14.53
N GLY A 211 31.02 7.53 13.72
CA GLY A 211 31.52 6.24 14.18
C GLY A 211 30.40 5.25 14.49
N ASN A 212 30.76 3.97 14.63
CA ASN A 212 29.81 2.93 15.03
C ASN A 212 29.70 2.90 16.56
N THR A 213 28.68 3.54 17.11
CA THR A 213 28.33 3.41 18.53
C THR A 213 27.67 2.05 18.74
N ASN A 214 28.47 1.02 19.02
CA ASN A 214 28.00 -0.31 19.40
C ASN A 214 27.28 -0.25 20.77
N SER A 215 26.04 0.25 20.82
CA SER A 215 25.14 -0.06 21.94
C SER A 215 24.31 -1.28 21.56
N GLY A 216 24.50 -2.38 22.29
CA GLY A 216 23.92 -3.70 22.00
C GLY A 216 22.41 -3.83 22.18
N SER A 217 21.64 -2.73 22.23
CA SER A 217 20.17 -2.83 22.32
C SER A 217 19.55 -2.97 20.93
N VAL A 218 19.26 -4.23 20.59
CA VAL A 218 18.52 -4.64 19.40
C VAL A 218 17.02 -4.43 19.66
N ASP A 219 16.59 -3.18 19.66
CA ASP A 219 15.17 -2.88 19.79
C ASP A 219 14.56 -2.59 18.41
N THR A 220 13.48 -3.30 18.10
CA THR A 220 12.54 -2.97 17.03
C THR A 220 11.29 -2.39 17.68
N VAL A 221 10.90 -1.16 17.34
CA VAL A 221 9.65 -0.58 17.82
C VAL A 221 8.59 -0.82 16.77
N LEU A 222 7.54 -1.58 17.10
CA LEU A 222 6.40 -1.86 16.21
C LEU A 222 6.80 -2.44 14.83
N GLY A 223 7.85 -3.27 14.79
CA GLY A 223 8.34 -3.87 13.53
C GLY A 223 9.09 -2.89 12.60
N ILE A 224 9.36 -1.67 13.04
CA ILE A 224 10.29 -0.75 12.38
C ILE A 224 11.63 -0.85 13.12
N PRO A 225 12.76 -1.09 12.43
CA PRO A 225 14.02 -1.22 13.12
C PRO A 225 14.44 0.14 13.67
N THR A 226 15.09 0.18 14.82
CA THR A 226 15.65 1.42 15.34
C THR A 226 16.85 1.87 14.50
N THR A 227 17.21 3.14 14.63
CA THR A 227 18.37 3.71 13.93
C THR A 227 19.65 3.01 14.37
N ASN A 228 19.77 2.64 15.65
CA ASN A 228 20.92 1.90 16.18
C ASN A 228 21.00 0.48 15.60
N TYR A 229 19.86 -0.20 15.47
CA TYR A 229 19.83 -1.51 14.84
C TYR A 229 20.31 -1.48 13.39
N LEU A 230 19.80 -0.55 12.58
CA LEU A 230 20.23 -0.43 11.17
C LEU A 230 21.69 0.00 11.06
N LYS A 231 22.19 0.85 11.96
CA LYS A 231 23.62 1.20 12.05
C LYS A 231 24.47 -0.03 12.31
N HIS A 232 24.07 -0.88 13.26
CA HIS A 232 24.80 -2.10 13.55
C HIS A 232 24.81 -3.07 12.35
N VAL A 233 23.67 -3.26 11.68
CA VAL A 233 23.57 -4.12 10.50
C VAL A 233 24.39 -3.56 9.33
N ALA A 234 24.27 -2.26 9.06
CA ALA A 234 25.01 -1.58 8.00
C ALA A 234 26.53 -1.65 8.22
N GLY A 235 27.00 -1.43 9.45
CA GLY A 235 28.41 -1.42 9.80
C GLY A 235 29.11 -2.79 9.67
N LYS A 236 28.37 -3.89 9.60
CA LYS A 236 28.94 -5.23 9.35
C LYS A 236 29.36 -5.46 7.90
N ILE A 237 28.63 -4.84 6.97
CA ILE A 237 28.70 -5.18 5.53
C ILE A 237 29.28 -4.02 4.72
N HIS A 238 29.05 -2.78 5.16
CA HIS A 238 29.35 -1.59 4.39
C HIS A 238 30.18 -0.59 5.18
N ASP A 239 31.17 -0.04 4.48
CA ASP A 239 31.75 1.26 4.80
C ASP A 239 31.35 2.27 3.73
N PHE A 240 31.15 3.52 4.13
CA PHE A 240 30.76 4.59 3.21
C PHE A 240 31.85 4.87 2.17
N LYS A 241 33.14 4.68 2.48
CA LYS A 241 34.22 4.94 1.51
C LYS A 241 34.21 3.93 0.37
N SER A 242 33.96 2.65 0.68
CA SER A 242 34.03 1.54 -0.29
C SER A 242 32.71 1.21 -0.97
N SER A 243 31.58 1.53 -0.35
CA SER A 243 30.25 1.20 -0.90
C SER A 243 29.82 2.20 -1.97
N GLU A 244 29.04 1.78 -2.95
CA GLU A 244 28.55 2.66 -4.04
C GLU A 244 27.21 3.33 -3.67
N THR A 245 27.14 3.98 -2.51
CA THR A 245 25.87 4.49 -1.96
C THR A 245 25.17 5.53 -2.83
N ASP A 246 25.90 6.24 -3.69
CA ASP A 246 25.34 7.14 -4.70
C ASP A 246 24.60 6.39 -5.82
N ILE A 247 25.13 5.23 -6.23
CA ILE A 247 24.45 4.33 -7.17
C ILE A 247 23.23 3.70 -6.49
N TYR A 248 23.36 3.28 -5.22
CA TYR A 248 22.24 2.70 -4.46
C TYR A 248 21.06 3.66 -4.37
N LEU A 249 21.34 4.92 -3.98
CA LEU A 249 20.34 5.97 -3.87
C LEU A 249 19.63 6.21 -5.20
N ARG A 250 20.39 6.32 -6.30
CA ARG A 250 19.84 6.54 -7.64
C ARG A 250 18.86 5.42 -8.04
N GLU A 251 19.25 4.17 -7.83
CA GLU A 251 18.42 3.03 -8.23
C GLU A 251 17.17 2.88 -7.35
N ILE A 252 17.25 3.20 -6.05
CA ILE A 252 16.08 3.28 -5.18
C ILE A 252 15.10 4.37 -5.67
N MET A 253 15.60 5.57 -5.99
CA MET A 253 14.75 6.68 -6.45
C MET A 253 14.09 6.35 -7.80
N ARG A 254 14.82 5.71 -8.73
CA ARG A 254 14.26 5.21 -10.00
C ARG A 254 13.22 4.10 -9.80
N GLY A 255 13.45 3.19 -8.86
CA GLY A 255 12.48 2.18 -8.46
C GLY A 255 11.21 2.80 -7.89
N PHE A 256 11.36 3.79 -7.02
CA PHE A 256 10.22 4.53 -6.45
C PHE A 256 9.44 5.31 -7.52
N ASP A 257 10.12 5.92 -8.51
CA ASP A 257 9.45 6.57 -9.64
C ASP A 257 8.61 5.59 -10.48
N SER A 258 9.14 4.39 -10.72
CA SER A 258 8.40 3.31 -11.39
C SER A 258 7.18 2.88 -10.58
N TYR A 259 7.32 2.79 -9.26
CA TYR A 259 6.21 2.54 -8.34
C TYR A 259 5.13 3.64 -8.39
N LYS A 260 5.52 4.93 -8.38
CA LYS A 260 4.57 6.06 -8.48
C LYS A 260 3.69 5.95 -9.72
N LYS A 261 4.32 5.73 -10.88
CA LYS A 261 3.64 5.59 -12.17
C LYS A 261 2.65 4.42 -12.18
N LEU A 262 3.01 3.33 -11.51
CA LEU A 262 2.21 2.10 -11.46
C LEU A 262 1.01 2.20 -10.51
N TYR A 263 1.15 2.88 -9.38
CA TYR A 263 0.14 2.90 -8.30
C TYR A 263 -0.70 4.18 -8.21
N ARG A 264 -0.39 5.23 -8.99
CA ARG A 264 -1.16 6.50 -9.00
C ARG A 264 -2.67 6.31 -9.23
N PHE A 265 -3.07 5.33 -10.03
CA PHE A 265 -4.49 5.04 -10.28
C PHE A 265 -5.19 4.42 -9.05
N GLN A 266 -4.57 3.45 -8.39
CA GLN A 266 -5.14 2.86 -7.19
C GLN A 266 -5.23 3.88 -6.05
N ILE A 267 -4.28 4.81 -5.98
CA ILE A 267 -4.31 5.89 -5.00
C ILE A 267 -5.44 6.88 -5.31
N LEU A 268 -5.65 7.22 -6.59
CA LEU A 268 -6.83 7.98 -7.01
C LEU A 268 -8.14 7.29 -6.60
N LEU A 269 -8.23 5.97 -6.81
CA LEU A 269 -9.43 5.19 -6.46
C LEU A 269 -9.70 5.20 -4.94
N ILE A 270 -8.70 5.04 -4.08
CA ILE A 270 -8.93 5.09 -2.61
C ILE A 270 -9.32 6.51 -2.16
N SER A 271 -8.75 7.55 -2.78
CA SER A 271 -9.15 8.93 -2.49
C SER A 271 -10.60 9.20 -2.88
N ALA A 272 -11.00 8.78 -4.08
CA ALA A 272 -12.39 8.89 -4.54
C ALA A 272 -13.34 8.03 -3.69
N LYS A 273 -12.90 6.82 -3.32
CA LYS A 273 -13.62 5.93 -2.42
C LYS A 273 -13.89 6.64 -1.10
N LEU A 274 -12.86 7.05 -0.36
CA LEU A 274 -13.00 7.69 0.94
C LEU A 274 -14.00 8.86 0.88
N PHE A 275 -13.83 9.77 -0.08
CA PHE A 275 -14.72 10.92 -0.20
C PHE A 275 -16.19 10.53 -0.44
N LEU A 276 -16.47 9.72 -1.47
CA LEU A 276 -17.84 9.33 -1.82
C LEU A 276 -18.45 8.42 -0.75
N TYR A 277 -17.70 7.45 -0.24
CA TYR A 277 -18.19 6.49 0.73
C TYR A 277 -18.56 7.14 2.04
N ILE A 278 -17.80 8.12 2.51
CA ILE A 278 -18.07 8.75 3.79
C ILE A 278 -19.33 9.59 3.70
N LEU A 279 -19.50 10.37 2.63
CA LEU A 279 -20.71 11.17 2.43
C LEU A 279 -21.95 10.28 2.34
N LEU A 280 -21.92 9.24 1.51
CA LEU A 280 -23.05 8.33 1.35
C LEU A 280 -23.35 7.54 2.64
N SER A 281 -22.31 7.07 3.34
CA SER A 281 -22.51 6.31 4.59
C SER A 281 -23.02 7.20 5.72
N PHE A 282 -22.57 8.46 5.79
CA PHE A 282 -23.06 9.41 6.78
C PHE A 282 -24.55 9.68 6.59
N GLU A 283 -24.96 9.97 5.35
CA GLU A 283 -26.38 10.14 5.01
C GLU A 283 -27.18 8.86 5.33
N LEU A 284 -26.59 7.69 5.06
CA LEU A 284 -27.26 6.40 5.33
C LEU A 284 -27.47 6.20 6.82
N ILE A 285 -26.47 6.51 7.64
CA ILE A 285 -26.53 6.45 9.10
C ILE A 285 -27.62 7.41 9.60
N LEU A 286 -27.64 8.65 9.13
CA LEU A 286 -28.58 9.67 9.55
C LEU A 286 -30.04 9.28 9.22
N LEU A 287 -30.30 8.86 7.99
CA LEU A 287 -31.65 8.41 7.58
C LEU A 287 -32.06 7.11 8.28
N SER A 288 -31.12 6.18 8.50
CA SER A 288 -31.40 4.93 9.22
C SER A 288 -31.81 5.18 10.67
N MET A 289 -31.19 6.16 11.33
CA MET A 289 -31.56 6.61 12.67
C MET A 289 -32.92 7.32 12.66
N LYS A 290 -33.14 8.26 11.72
CA LYS A 290 -34.39 9.02 11.59
C LYS A 290 -35.61 8.12 11.38
N TYR A 291 -35.47 7.09 10.55
CA TYR A 291 -36.55 6.17 10.21
C TYR A 291 -36.59 4.90 11.07
N ASN A 292 -35.70 4.80 12.08
CA ASN A 292 -35.54 3.66 12.98
C ASN A 292 -35.53 2.30 12.25
N VAL A 293 -34.79 2.22 11.13
CA VAL A 293 -34.81 1.05 10.22
C VAL A 293 -33.69 0.07 10.55
N SER A 294 -32.55 0.58 10.98
CA SER A 294 -31.33 -0.20 11.13
C SER A 294 -31.12 -0.60 12.58
N ASN A 295 -30.80 -1.87 12.80
CA ASN A 295 -30.27 -2.32 14.09
C ASN A 295 -28.90 -1.66 14.34
N GLY A 296 -28.55 -1.39 15.60
CA GLY A 296 -27.27 -0.76 15.97
C GLY A 296 -26.04 -1.55 15.49
N ILE A 297 -26.18 -2.87 15.32
CA ILE A 297 -25.11 -3.72 14.78
C ILE A 297 -24.83 -3.42 13.30
N GLN A 298 -25.88 -3.22 12.48
CA GLN A 298 -25.72 -2.86 11.07
C GLN A 298 -25.06 -1.48 10.91
N LEU A 299 -25.42 -0.53 11.78
CA LEU A 299 -24.80 0.79 11.84
C LEU A 299 -23.30 0.72 12.15
N THR A 300 -22.96 -0.12 13.14
CA THR A 300 -21.56 -0.38 13.54
C THR A 300 -20.77 -0.97 12.38
N MET A 301 -21.39 -1.88 11.59
CA MET A 301 -20.75 -2.49 10.42
C MET A 301 -20.41 -1.45 9.34
N TYR A 302 -21.37 -0.62 8.92
CA TYR A 302 -21.09 0.41 7.91
C TYR A 302 -19.97 1.36 8.35
N SER A 303 -19.98 1.75 9.63
CA SER A 303 -18.95 2.60 10.23
C SER A 303 -17.59 1.91 10.27
N SER A 304 -17.55 0.59 10.50
CA SER A 304 -16.31 -0.18 10.53
C SER A 304 -15.60 -0.23 9.18
N VAL A 305 -16.33 -0.31 8.06
CA VAL A 305 -15.74 -0.32 6.71
C VAL A 305 -14.99 0.98 6.43
N ILE A 306 -15.62 2.11 6.76
CA ILE A 306 -15.02 3.45 6.62
C ILE A 306 -13.76 3.55 7.47
N LEU A 307 -13.83 3.09 8.73
CA LEU A 307 -12.70 3.11 9.64
C LEU A 307 -11.51 2.32 9.09
N ILE A 308 -11.76 1.14 8.49
CA ILE A 308 -10.73 0.31 7.86
C ILE A 308 -10.07 1.05 6.69
N ASP A 309 -10.86 1.64 5.80
CA ASP A 309 -10.34 2.42 4.67
C ASP A 309 -9.46 3.59 5.15
N PHE A 310 -9.89 4.27 6.21
CA PHE A 310 -9.09 5.33 6.84
C PHE A 310 -7.77 4.83 7.42
N ILE A 311 -7.80 3.71 8.15
CA ILE A 311 -6.58 3.12 8.74
C ILE A 311 -5.58 2.77 7.63
N VAL A 312 -6.04 2.17 6.53
CA VAL A 312 -5.17 1.79 5.42
C VAL A 312 -4.63 3.01 4.68
N ALA A 313 -5.46 4.03 4.44
CA ALA A 313 -5.02 5.28 3.85
C ALA A 313 -4.03 6.04 4.76
N LEU A 314 -4.24 6.01 6.07
CA LEU A 314 -3.32 6.55 7.07
C LEU A 314 -1.97 5.85 7.01
N PHE A 315 -1.93 4.51 7.01
CA PHE A 315 -0.67 3.78 6.87
C PHE A 315 0.07 4.13 5.59
N LEU A 316 -0.65 4.24 4.46
CA LEU A 316 -0.07 4.66 3.19
C LEU A 316 0.56 6.06 3.28
N CYS A 317 -0.17 7.04 3.83
CA CYS A 317 0.32 8.41 3.95
C CYS A 317 1.51 8.52 4.91
N VAL A 318 1.43 7.84 6.08
CA VAL A 318 2.53 7.79 7.05
C VAL A 318 3.79 7.20 6.42
N ARG A 319 3.67 6.12 5.64
CA ARG A 319 4.83 5.49 4.98
C ARG A 319 5.42 6.35 3.86
N CYS A 320 4.58 7.08 3.11
CA CYS A 320 5.06 8.05 2.12
C CYS A 320 5.79 9.23 2.79
N GLU A 321 5.29 9.70 3.93
CA GLU A 321 5.95 10.73 4.73
C GLU A 321 7.28 10.22 5.30
N LEU A 322 7.33 8.97 5.80
CA LEU A 322 8.58 8.34 6.25
C LEU A 322 9.62 8.25 5.13
N PHE A 323 9.22 7.84 3.93
CA PHE A 323 10.09 7.82 2.76
C PHE A 323 10.67 9.21 2.48
N THR A 324 9.79 10.23 2.40
CA THR A 324 10.18 11.62 2.16
C THR A 324 11.13 12.15 3.23
N ARG A 325 10.83 11.88 4.50
CA ARG A 325 11.65 12.28 5.65
C ARG A 325 13.04 11.64 5.58
N TRP A 326 13.13 10.35 5.28
CA TRP A 326 14.43 9.67 5.22
C TRP A 326 15.25 10.09 4.01
N VAL A 327 14.63 10.45 2.88
CA VAL A 327 15.34 11.07 1.75
C VAL A 327 15.89 12.46 2.13
N LYS A 328 15.10 13.28 2.84
CA LYS A 328 15.58 14.57 3.38
C LYS A 328 16.74 14.38 4.36
N GLU A 329 16.70 13.35 5.20
CA GLU A 329 17.81 12.98 6.08
C GLU A 329 19.06 12.57 5.28
N THR A 330 18.92 11.80 4.18
CA THR A 330 20.04 11.50 3.27
C THR A 330 20.67 12.78 2.71
N LYS A 331 19.85 13.77 2.34
CA LYS A 331 20.33 15.07 1.86
C LYS A 331 21.15 15.79 2.93
N LEU A 332 20.64 15.86 4.16
CA LEU A 332 21.35 16.47 5.29
C LEU A 332 22.66 15.76 5.62
N LEU A 333 22.65 14.42 5.66
CA LEU A 333 23.86 13.63 5.88
C LEU A 333 24.90 13.85 4.78
N SER A 334 24.46 14.00 3.52
CA SER A 334 25.35 14.32 2.40
C SER A 334 26.00 15.70 2.58
N ILE A 335 25.25 16.70 3.06
CA ILE A 335 25.79 18.03 3.40
C ILE A 335 26.82 17.91 4.52
N SER A 336 26.53 17.13 5.58
CA SER A 336 27.47 16.92 6.68
C SER A 336 28.78 16.25 6.23
N VAL A 337 28.73 15.29 5.31
CA VAL A 337 29.95 14.74 4.71
C VAL A 337 30.71 15.82 3.94
N MET A 338 30.02 16.63 3.12
CA MET A 338 30.65 17.72 2.36
C MET A 338 31.25 18.82 3.24
N SER A 339 30.77 19.02 4.47
CA SER A 339 31.38 19.97 5.41
C SER A 339 32.62 19.42 6.11
N ILE A 340 32.72 18.09 6.27
CA ILE A 340 33.88 17.45 6.90
C ILE A 340 35.03 17.31 5.90
N TYR A 341 34.72 16.99 4.64
CA TYR A 341 35.72 16.80 3.58
C TYR A 341 35.72 18.00 2.65
N VAL A 342 36.81 18.78 2.63
CA VAL A 342 36.96 19.97 1.78
C VAL A 342 37.08 19.61 0.30
N ASP A 343 37.81 18.54 -0.03
CA ASP A 343 37.97 17.99 -1.38
C ASP A 343 38.20 16.47 -1.34
N GLY A 344 38.15 15.82 -2.51
CA GLY A 344 38.44 14.40 -2.68
C GLY A 344 37.23 13.52 -3.01
N PRO A 345 37.46 12.21 -3.20
CA PRO A 345 36.45 11.30 -3.76
C PRO A 345 35.21 11.13 -2.87
N ILE A 346 35.37 11.22 -1.55
CA ILE A 346 34.27 11.10 -0.58
C ILE A 346 33.32 12.31 -0.67
N ARG A 347 33.88 13.52 -0.80
CA ARG A 347 33.10 14.74 -0.99
C ARG A 347 32.35 14.72 -2.32
N GLU A 348 33.03 14.35 -3.41
CA GLU A 348 32.40 14.25 -4.74
C GLU A 348 31.26 13.22 -4.75
N LYS A 349 31.43 12.11 -4.03
CA LYS A 349 30.36 11.13 -3.84
C LYS A 349 29.16 11.71 -3.10
N ALA A 350 29.37 12.40 -1.98
CA ALA A 350 28.29 13.06 -1.25
C ALA A 350 27.59 14.15 -2.08
N LYS A 351 28.35 14.91 -2.88
CA LYS A 351 27.81 15.88 -3.84
C LYS A 351 26.95 15.23 -4.91
N ARG A 352 27.35 14.07 -5.45
CA ARG A 352 26.51 13.29 -6.38
C ARG A 352 25.22 12.82 -5.72
N MET A 353 25.27 12.34 -4.47
CA MET A 353 24.07 11.94 -3.70
C MET A 353 23.12 13.12 -3.51
N TYR A 354 23.64 14.28 -3.10
CA TYR A 354 22.88 15.52 -2.98
C TYR A 354 22.18 15.88 -4.30
N ASN A 355 22.93 15.89 -5.42
CA ASN A 355 22.39 16.22 -6.73
C ASN A 355 21.29 15.25 -7.20
N ILE A 356 21.41 13.96 -6.88
CA ILE A 356 20.36 12.97 -7.20
C ILE A 356 19.04 13.34 -6.50
N ILE A 357 19.10 13.77 -5.24
CA ILE A 357 17.91 14.14 -4.46
C ILE A 357 17.27 15.42 -4.99
N GLU A 358 18.08 16.41 -5.38
CA GLU A 358 17.57 17.64 -6.02
C GLU A 358 16.91 17.37 -7.37
N GLN A 359 17.49 16.49 -8.18
CA GLN A 359 16.96 16.15 -9.50
C GLN A 359 15.73 15.24 -9.45
N MET A 360 15.57 14.45 -8.38
CA MET A 360 14.49 13.49 -8.21
C MET A 360 13.82 13.69 -6.85
N PRO A 361 12.97 14.72 -6.67
CA PRO A 361 12.30 14.94 -5.41
C PRO A 361 11.40 13.74 -5.05
N PRO A 362 11.33 13.33 -3.76
CA PRO A 362 10.59 12.16 -3.30
C PRO A 362 9.05 12.33 -3.31
N ASN A 363 8.53 13.33 -4.02
CA ASN A 363 7.11 13.65 -4.02
C ASN A 363 6.32 12.60 -4.80
N PHE A 364 5.17 12.19 -4.24
CA PHE A 364 4.20 11.35 -4.91
C PHE A 364 3.04 12.22 -5.40
N SER A 365 3.17 12.73 -6.61
CA SER A 365 2.08 13.40 -7.35
C SER A 365 1.10 12.37 -7.95
N ILE A 366 -0.19 12.60 -7.74
CA ILE A 366 -1.28 11.81 -8.33
C ILE A 366 -1.84 12.60 -9.50
N TYR A 367 -1.38 12.25 -10.72
CA TYR A 367 -1.76 12.90 -11.98
C TYR A 367 -1.65 14.44 -11.92
N ASP A 368 -0.69 14.96 -11.16
CA ASP A 368 -0.45 16.40 -10.97
C ASP A 368 -1.64 17.18 -10.39
N MET A 369 -2.62 16.46 -9.81
CA MET A 369 -3.76 17.05 -9.13
C MET A 369 -3.45 17.35 -7.65
N TRP A 370 -2.77 16.44 -6.96
CA TRP A 370 -2.32 16.63 -5.58
C TRP A 370 -1.15 15.71 -5.21
N GLU A 371 -0.51 16.00 -4.09
CA GLU A 371 0.56 15.17 -3.53
C GLU A 371 0.04 14.27 -2.40
N LEU A 372 0.47 13.02 -2.40
CA LEU A 372 0.20 12.08 -1.31
C LEU A 372 1.12 12.37 -0.12
N ASN A 373 0.58 13.08 0.87
CA ASN A 373 1.27 13.41 2.11
C ASN A 373 0.26 13.40 3.28
N ALA A 374 0.75 13.56 4.51
CA ALA A 374 -0.12 13.60 5.69
C ALA A 374 -1.14 14.76 5.65
N ARG A 375 -0.84 15.85 4.93
CA ARG A 375 -1.74 17.00 4.75
C ARG A 375 -2.98 16.64 3.92
N LEU A 376 -2.86 15.75 2.94
CA LEU A 376 -4.01 15.29 2.14
C LEU A 376 -5.10 14.69 3.03
N LEU A 377 -4.74 13.78 3.94
CA LEU A 377 -5.72 13.17 4.86
C LEU A 377 -6.36 14.21 5.76
N LEU A 378 -5.59 15.13 6.33
CA LEU A 378 -6.12 16.22 7.15
C LEU A 378 -7.10 17.10 6.36
N SER A 379 -6.76 17.43 5.10
CA SER A 379 -7.65 18.18 4.22
C SER A 379 -8.93 17.41 3.92
N MET A 380 -8.86 16.11 3.67
CA MET A 380 -10.02 15.25 3.47
C MET A 380 -10.90 15.24 4.72
N PHE A 381 -10.32 15.04 5.92
CA PHE A 381 -11.05 15.10 7.19
C PHE A 381 -11.75 16.44 7.39
N ASN A 382 -11.09 17.56 7.12
CA ASN A 382 -11.69 18.88 7.26
C ASN A 382 -12.88 19.04 6.32
N VAL A 383 -12.73 18.73 5.03
CA VAL A 383 -13.81 18.83 4.04
C VAL A 383 -14.98 17.92 4.42
N ILE A 384 -14.71 16.67 4.76
CA ILE A 384 -15.72 15.69 5.18
C ILE A 384 -16.47 16.18 6.43
N THR A 385 -15.75 16.67 7.44
CA THR A 385 -16.35 17.16 8.69
C THR A 385 -17.22 18.38 8.42
N SER A 386 -16.75 19.32 7.60
CA SER A 386 -17.56 20.48 7.18
C SER A 386 -18.84 20.05 6.48
N PHE A 387 -18.77 19.11 5.53
CA PHE A 387 -19.96 18.57 4.86
C PHE A 387 -20.92 17.87 5.84
N ILE A 388 -20.39 17.05 6.76
CA ILE A 388 -21.19 16.38 7.79
C ILE A 388 -21.91 17.40 8.68
N VAL A 389 -21.21 18.44 9.14
CA VAL A 389 -21.79 19.50 9.96
C VAL A 389 -22.87 20.25 9.18
N THR A 390 -22.63 20.58 7.92
CA THR A 390 -23.62 21.23 7.05
C THR A 390 -24.86 20.35 6.83
N LEU A 391 -24.69 19.04 6.61
CA LEU A 391 -25.80 18.11 6.48
C LEU A 391 -26.61 18.00 7.79
N LEU A 392 -25.94 17.96 8.94
CA LEU A 392 -26.60 18.00 10.25
C LEU A 392 -27.39 19.29 10.45
N GLN A 393 -26.83 20.43 10.05
CA GLN A 393 -27.53 21.72 10.10
C GLN A 393 -28.81 21.65 9.26
N PHE A 394 -28.75 21.22 8.00
CA PHE A 394 -29.96 21.10 7.17
C PHE A 394 -30.96 20.05 7.65
N ALA A 395 -30.52 19.04 8.41
CA ALA A 395 -31.39 17.99 8.92
C ALA A 395 -32.15 18.38 10.20
N TYR A 396 -31.58 19.29 11.01
CA TYR A 396 -32.08 19.61 12.36
C TYR A 396 -32.40 21.10 12.60
N LEU A 397 -31.92 22.02 11.74
CA LEU A 397 -32.31 23.43 11.68
C LEU A 397 -33.18 23.65 10.44
#